data_AF-A0A966DAN0-F1
#
_entry.id   AF-A0A966DAN0-F1
#
_cell.length_a   1.000
_cell.length_b   1.000
_cell.length_c   1.000
_cell.angle_alpha   90.00
_cell.angle_beta   90.00
_cell.angle_gamma   90.00
#
_symmetry.space_group_name_H-M   'P 1'
#
loop_
_entity.id
_entity.type
_entity.pdbx_description
1 polymer ?
#
loop_
_entity_poly.entity_id
_entity_poly.type
_entity_poly.pdbx_seq_one_letter_code
_entity_poly.pdbx_strand_id
1 'polypeptide(L)'
;MSEKNQDDVLELDGFVEVDGNQEMSVVLAVSSPTKIDENLELIKADIVSKVMDAIATLEGEDTTKAKKVRAYARSLVSDLNKKRISVQKEVLKPVDAINAKIKEIEAVVNEAIKPLDEAIAKKEADQLAQRIKEIEAVKAERFAKESTEARAFLTSIAWFDDKTWLNSSTSLAKIRREADAKTEDVLASLSALDIIGKDDPTSAAVTLKYQETGNLAQCLAYRRQLEEAQRMQKERMEAEEAEREAREERTAIQEVEAEADIKLGNVPPPKFMREEVAEEDELFTLTIKCKKSFLPTLGDFMRANGCLFRLEQKGV
;
A
#
# COMPACT_ATOMS: atom_id res chain seq x y z
N MET A 1 -33.24 32.63 -65.80
CA MET A 1 -31.77 32.52 -65.77
C MET A 1 -31.45 31.71 -64.54
N SER A 2 -30.79 30.58 -64.73
CA SER A 2 -30.38 29.68 -63.64
C SER A 2 -29.20 30.30 -62.92
N GLU A 3 -29.43 30.90 -61.75
CA GLU A 3 -28.36 31.16 -60.80
C GLU A 3 -28.02 29.84 -60.10
N LYS A 4 -26.77 29.42 -60.32
CA LYS A 4 -26.18 28.25 -59.68
C LYS A 4 -26.22 28.49 -58.16
N ASN A 5 -26.97 27.65 -57.44
CA ASN A 5 -26.67 27.38 -56.04
C ASN A 5 -25.26 26.77 -56.03
N GLN A 6 -24.28 27.61 -55.73
CA GLN A 6 -22.95 27.18 -55.38
C GLN A 6 -23.10 26.58 -53.98
N ASP A 7 -22.92 25.26 -53.89
CA ASP A 7 -22.89 24.54 -52.62
C ASP A 7 -21.88 25.24 -51.70
N ASP A 8 -22.37 25.96 -50.69
CA ASP A 8 -21.59 26.51 -49.59
C ASP A 8 -21.09 25.34 -48.72
N VAL A 9 -20.10 24.60 -49.26
CA VAL A 9 -19.30 23.67 -48.49
C VAL A 9 -18.35 24.51 -47.65
N LEU A 10 -18.36 24.29 -46.33
CA LEU A 10 -17.30 24.76 -45.45
C LEU A 10 -16.00 24.04 -45.84
N GLU A 11 -15.24 24.64 -46.74
CA GLU A 11 -13.89 24.19 -47.09
C GLU A 11 -12.95 24.55 -45.94
N LEU A 12 -12.24 23.55 -45.45
CA LEU A 12 -11.20 23.68 -44.44
C LEU A 12 -9.87 23.44 -45.10
N ASP A 13 -9.21 24.53 -45.48
CA ASP A 13 -7.82 24.51 -45.91
C ASP A 13 -6.94 24.48 -44.65
N GLY A 14 -6.29 23.33 -44.43
CA GLY A 14 -5.28 23.17 -43.40
C GLY A 14 -3.94 22.81 -44.04
N PHE A 15 -2.91 23.59 -43.74
CA PHE A 15 -1.51 23.27 -44.06
C PHE A 15 -0.69 23.18 -42.78
N VAL A 16 0.34 22.32 -42.80
CA VAL A 16 1.34 22.25 -41.72
C VAL A 16 2.44 23.22 -42.09
N GLU A 17 2.61 24.28 -41.29
CA GLU A 17 3.74 25.20 -41.41
C GLU A 17 4.87 24.73 -40.49
N VAL A 18 6.09 24.64 -41.03
CA VAL A 18 7.31 24.31 -40.28
C VAL A 18 8.18 25.56 -40.30
N ASP A 19 8.17 26.31 -39.21
CA ASP A 19 9.07 27.46 -39.07
C ASP A 19 10.52 27.00 -38.87
N GLY A 20 11.48 27.90 -39.08
CA GLY A 20 12.93 27.64 -39.06
C GLY A 20 13.51 27.03 -37.78
N ASN A 21 12.69 26.77 -36.76
CA ASN A 21 13.00 26.11 -35.49
C ASN A 21 12.34 24.72 -35.31
N GLN A 22 11.74 24.14 -36.35
CA GLN A 22 11.06 22.83 -36.34
C GLN A 22 9.80 22.71 -35.46
N GLU A 23 9.17 23.82 -35.08
CA GLU A 23 7.83 23.79 -34.46
C GLU A 23 6.75 23.66 -35.54
N MET A 24 5.85 22.69 -35.39
CA MET A 24 4.69 22.49 -36.27
C MET A 24 3.46 23.15 -35.66
N SER A 25 2.80 24.05 -36.40
CA SER A 25 1.52 24.65 -36.00
C SER A 25 0.41 24.33 -37.00
N VAL A 26 -0.77 23.95 -36.50
CA VAL A 26 -1.96 23.68 -37.32
C VAL A 26 -2.83 24.94 -37.38
N VAL A 27 -3.05 25.47 -38.58
CA VAL A 27 -3.95 26.61 -38.82
C VAL A 27 -5.26 26.10 -39.43
N LEU A 28 -6.38 26.33 -38.74
CA LEU A 28 -7.74 25.99 -39.21
C LEU A 28 -8.48 27.28 -39.54
N ALA A 29 -8.73 27.55 -40.83
CA ALA A 29 -9.53 28.68 -41.26
C ALA A 29 -10.98 28.24 -41.53
N VAL A 30 -11.94 28.93 -40.90
CA VAL A 30 -13.38 28.71 -41.09
C VAL A 30 -13.99 29.94 -41.76
N SER A 31 -14.49 29.79 -43.00
CA SER A 31 -15.22 30.83 -43.72
C SER A 31 -16.72 30.76 -43.36
N SER A 32 -17.24 31.71 -42.60
CA SER A 32 -18.66 31.71 -42.17
C SER A 32 -19.59 32.37 -43.20
N PRO A 33 -20.84 31.90 -43.40
CA PRO A 33 -21.86 32.68 -44.08
C PRO A 33 -22.36 33.82 -43.18
N THR A 34 -22.13 35.06 -43.63
CA THR A 34 -22.49 36.29 -42.92
C THR A 34 -23.99 36.64 -43.05
N LYS A 35 -24.67 36.73 -41.89
CA LYS A 35 -25.97 37.38 -41.57
C LYS A 35 -27.28 36.56 -41.73
N ILE A 36 -27.90 36.24 -40.57
CA ILE A 36 -29.24 35.63 -40.42
C ILE A 36 -30.29 36.64 -39.89
N ASP A 37 -29.87 37.78 -39.33
CA ASP A 37 -30.73 38.69 -38.56
C ASP A 37 -31.89 39.31 -39.36
N GLU A 38 -31.68 39.69 -40.63
CA GLU A 38 -32.68 40.42 -41.42
C GLU A 38 -33.90 39.54 -41.81
N ASN A 39 -33.72 38.21 -41.90
CA ASN A 39 -34.80 37.29 -42.27
C ASN A 39 -35.72 36.94 -41.08
N LEU A 40 -35.21 36.96 -39.85
CA LEU A 40 -35.99 36.59 -38.65
C LEU A 40 -37.01 37.67 -38.26
N GLU A 41 -36.72 38.95 -38.46
CA GLU A 41 -37.68 40.04 -38.21
C GLU A 41 -38.85 40.00 -39.22
N LEU A 42 -38.60 39.63 -40.48
CA LEU A 42 -39.67 39.42 -41.48
C LEU A 42 -40.55 38.21 -41.13
N ILE A 43 -39.94 37.10 -40.70
CA ILE A 43 -40.68 35.90 -40.25
C ILE A 43 -41.54 36.21 -39.02
N LYS A 44 -41.01 36.99 -38.07
CA LYS A 44 -41.74 37.44 -36.88
C LYS A 44 -42.93 38.31 -37.26
N ALA A 45 -42.75 39.29 -38.16
CA ALA A 45 -43.83 40.13 -38.64
C ALA A 45 -44.96 39.32 -39.32
N ASP A 46 -44.60 38.35 -40.17
CA ASP A 46 -45.55 37.46 -40.84
C ASP A 46 -46.32 36.54 -39.86
N ILE A 47 -45.62 35.93 -38.90
CA ILE A 47 -46.28 35.11 -37.85
C ILE A 47 -47.24 35.96 -37.02
N VAL A 48 -46.82 37.17 -36.60
CA VAL A 48 -47.68 38.08 -35.82
C VAL A 48 -48.91 38.49 -36.63
N SER A 49 -48.75 38.86 -37.91
CA SER A 49 -49.87 39.20 -38.79
C SER A 49 -50.87 38.06 -38.89
N LYS A 50 -50.41 36.83 -39.21
CA LYS A 50 -51.27 35.65 -39.35
C LYS A 50 -52.01 35.29 -38.07
N VAL A 51 -51.39 35.50 -36.90
CA VAL A 51 -52.04 35.28 -35.61
C VAL A 51 -53.09 36.36 -35.34
N MET A 52 -52.79 37.63 -35.64
CA MET A 52 -53.74 38.74 -35.47
C MET A 52 -54.94 38.61 -36.40
N ASP A 53 -54.73 38.24 -37.65
CA ASP A 53 -55.81 37.96 -38.62
C ASP A 53 -56.71 36.84 -38.13
N ALA A 54 -56.14 35.77 -37.57
CA ALA A 54 -56.90 34.67 -36.99
C ALA A 54 -57.69 35.11 -35.73
N ILE A 55 -57.15 36.01 -34.91
CA ILE A 55 -57.85 36.58 -33.74
C ILE A 55 -59.00 37.48 -34.18
N ALA A 56 -58.83 38.27 -35.24
CA ALA A 56 -59.85 39.19 -35.76
C ALA A 56 -61.13 38.47 -36.26
N THR A 57 -61.05 37.16 -36.56
CA THR A 57 -62.21 36.33 -36.93
C THR A 57 -63.07 35.86 -35.75
N LEU A 58 -62.70 36.21 -34.51
CA LEU A 58 -63.46 35.86 -33.32
C LEU A 58 -64.61 36.85 -33.11
N GLU A 59 -65.83 36.32 -33.01
CA GLU A 59 -67.04 37.09 -32.69
C GLU A 59 -67.57 36.63 -31.31
N GLY A 60 -67.72 37.58 -30.37
CA GLY A 60 -68.31 37.31 -29.05
C GLY A 60 -67.60 36.24 -28.20
N GLU A 61 -68.35 35.58 -27.30
CA GLU A 61 -67.84 34.57 -26.35
C GLU A 61 -67.66 33.15 -26.96
N ASP A 62 -67.32 33.02 -28.26
CA ASP A 62 -67.09 31.70 -28.89
C ASP A 62 -65.76 31.07 -28.43
N THR A 63 -65.83 30.41 -27.28
CA THR A 63 -64.69 29.73 -26.63
C THR A 63 -64.10 28.59 -27.48
N THR A 64 -64.85 28.02 -28.43
CA THR A 64 -64.38 26.91 -29.27
C THR A 64 -63.45 27.42 -30.37
N LYS A 65 -63.82 28.50 -31.06
CA LYS A 65 -62.94 29.16 -32.03
C LYS A 65 -61.70 29.74 -31.36
N ALA A 66 -61.83 30.37 -30.20
CA ALA A 66 -60.68 30.89 -29.44
C ALA A 66 -59.65 29.80 -29.08
N LYS A 67 -60.10 28.60 -28.68
CA LYS A 67 -59.22 27.45 -28.43
C LYS A 67 -58.48 26.99 -29.70
N LYS A 68 -59.13 27.03 -30.86
CA LYS A 68 -58.51 26.69 -32.16
C LYS A 68 -57.46 27.71 -32.59
N VAL A 69 -57.75 29.00 -32.47
CA VAL A 69 -56.78 30.08 -32.77
C VAL A 69 -55.56 29.98 -31.85
N ARG A 70 -55.75 29.67 -30.55
CA ARG A 70 -54.64 29.42 -29.62
C ARG A 70 -53.80 28.21 -30.02
N ALA A 71 -54.43 27.11 -30.45
CA ALA A 71 -53.72 25.93 -30.91
C ALA A 71 -52.90 26.22 -32.18
N TYR A 72 -53.47 26.99 -33.12
CA TYR A 72 -52.79 27.45 -34.33
C TYR A 72 -51.58 28.35 -34.03
N ALA A 73 -51.71 29.33 -33.14
CA ALA A 73 -50.58 30.17 -32.74
C ALA A 73 -49.45 29.34 -32.09
N ARG A 74 -49.80 28.34 -31.26
CA ARG A 74 -48.82 27.42 -30.66
C ARG A 74 -48.17 26.48 -31.68
N SER A 75 -48.89 26.05 -32.72
CA SER A 75 -48.30 25.22 -33.77
C SER A 75 -47.28 26.00 -34.60
N LEU A 76 -47.53 27.27 -34.92
CA LEU A 76 -46.56 28.12 -35.62
C LEU A 76 -45.25 28.28 -34.84
N VAL A 77 -45.32 28.46 -33.51
CA VAL A 77 -44.12 28.52 -32.64
C VAL A 77 -43.40 27.17 -32.59
N SER A 78 -44.14 26.07 -32.53
CA SER A 78 -43.57 24.72 -32.55
C SER A 78 -42.82 24.44 -33.86
N ASP A 79 -43.39 24.84 -34.99
CA ASP A 79 -42.80 24.63 -36.31
C ASP A 79 -41.55 25.50 -36.52
N LEU A 80 -41.55 26.75 -36.02
CA LEU A 80 -40.35 27.58 -35.97
C LEU A 80 -39.21 26.91 -35.17
N ASN A 81 -39.54 26.33 -34.01
CA ASN A 81 -38.56 25.61 -33.19
C ASN A 81 -38.04 24.33 -33.86
N LYS A 82 -38.89 23.56 -34.55
CA LYS A 82 -38.47 22.40 -35.35
C LYS A 82 -37.50 22.83 -36.45
N LYS A 83 -37.78 23.94 -37.14
CA LYS A 83 -36.89 24.47 -38.18
C LYS A 83 -35.57 24.95 -37.58
N ARG A 84 -35.57 25.62 -36.42
CA ARG A 84 -34.36 25.98 -35.66
C ARG A 84 -33.48 24.75 -35.40
N ILE A 85 -34.07 23.68 -34.87
CA ILE A 85 -33.36 22.43 -34.56
C ILE A 85 -32.80 21.79 -35.85
N SER A 86 -33.58 21.80 -36.93
CA SER A 86 -33.14 21.30 -38.24
C SER A 86 -31.96 22.10 -38.79
N VAL A 87 -32.02 23.43 -38.75
CA VAL A 87 -30.93 24.31 -39.20
C VAL A 87 -29.70 24.12 -38.33
N GLN A 88 -29.86 24.07 -37.00
CA GLN A 88 -28.75 23.83 -36.08
C GLN A 88 -28.05 22.51 -36.38
N LYS A 89 -28.78 21.44 -36.70
CA LYS A 89 -28.18 20.17 -37.12
C LYS A 89 -27.40 20.31 -38.43
N GLU A 90 -27.95 20.94 -39.45
CA GLU A 90 -27.24 21.15 -40.73
C GLU A 90 -25.98 22.01 -40.56
N VAL A 91 -26.04 23.06 -39.73
CA VAL A 91 -24.90 23.94 -39.45
C VAL A 91 -23.82 23.24 -38.63
N LEU A 92 -24.20 22.31 -37.73
CA LEU A 92 -23.23 21.55 -36.92
C LEU A 92 -22.63 20.35 -37.65
N LYS A 93 -23.27 19.81 -38.70
CA LYS A 93 -22.74 18.68 -39.49
C LYS A 93 -21.29 18.91 -39.97
N PRO A 94 -20.93 20.07 -40.54
CA PRO A 94 -19.54 20.37 -40.88
C PRO A 94 -18.61 20.31 -39.68
N VAL A 95 -18.99 20.89 -38.54
CA VAL A 95 -18.21 20.84 -37.28
C VAL A 95 -18.01 19.40 -36.81
N ASP A 96 -19.06 18.58 -36.85
CA ASP A 96 -18.99 17.16 -36.49
C ASP A 96 -18.05 16.39 -37.44
N ALA A 97 -18.09 16.68 -38.74
CA ALA A 97 -17.20 16.08 -39.73
C ALA A 97 -15.74 16.48 -39.52
N ILE A 98 -15.48 17.72 -39.12
CA ILE A 98 -14.14 18.21 -38.78
C ILE A 98 -13.61 17.48 -37.55
N ASN A 99 -14.42 17.39 -36.49
CA ASN A 99 -14.05 16.67 -35.28
C ASN A 99 -13.76 15.19 -35.55
N ALA A 100 -14.52 14.55 -36.44
CA ALA A 100 -14.25 13.18 -36.87
C ALA A 100 -12.90 13.06 -37.58
N LYS A 101 -12.61 13.95 -38.55
CA LYS A 101 -11.32 13.97 -39.26
C LYS A 101 -10.15 14.27 -38.32
N ILE A 102 -10.30 15.19 -37.37
CA ILE A 102 -9.25 15.46 -36.36
C ILE A 102 -8.96 14.19 -35.55
N LYS A 103 -9.99 13.46 -35.10
CA LYS A 103 -9.79 12.19 -34.38
C LYS A 103 -9.11 11.12 -35.22
N GLU A 104 -9.42 11.05 -36.52
CA GLU A 104 -8.72 10.15 -37.44
C GLU A 104 -7.24 10.53 -37.57
N ILE A 105 -6.93 11.83 -37.70
CA ILE A 105 -5.54 12.33 -37.73
C ILE A 105 -4.83 12.03 -36.40
N GLU A 106 -5.47 12.28 -35.25
CA GLU A 106 -4.94 11.94 -33.92
C GLU A 106 -4.63 10.44 -33.82
N ALA A 107 -5.53 9.57 -34.31
CA ALA A 107 -5.32 8.13 -34.29
C ALA A 107 -4.09 7.72 -35.12
N VAL A 108 -3.95 8.26 -36.33
CA VAL A 108 -2.81 7.99 -37.22
C VAL A 108 -1.50 8.49 -36.60
N VAL A 109 -1.49 9.71 -36.03
CA VAL A 109 -0.30 10.27 -35.38
C VAL A 109 0.09 9.44 -34.15
N ASN A 110 -0.87 9.10 -33.29
CA ASN A 110 -0.62 8.28 -32.11
C ASN A 110 -0.10 6.88 -32.47
N GLU A 111 -0.63 6.26 -33.52
CA GLU A 111 -0.12 4.98 -34.02
C GLU A 111 1.30 5.12 -34.59
N ALA A 112 1.59 6.21 -35.30
CA ALA A 112 2.89 6.46 -35.90
C ALA A 112 4.00 6.73 -34.86
N ILE A 113 3.68 7.35 -33.71
CA ILE A 113 4.66 7.62 -32.65
C ILE A 113 4.86 6.45 -31.68
N LYS A 114 3.93 5.50 -31.62
CA LYS A 114 4.01 4.36 -30.69
C LYS A 114 5.34 3.58 -30.75
N PRO A 115 5.93 3.28 -31.94
CA PRO A 115 7.24 2.65 -31.99
C PRO A 115 8.37 3.50 -31.39
N LEU A 116 8.24 4.83 -31.40
CA LEU A 116 9.22 5.73 -30.76
C LEU A 116 9.12 5.63 -29.24
N ASP A 117 7.91 5.63 -28.69
CA ASP A 117 7.69 5.44 -27.24
C ASP A 117 8.28 4.10 -26.78
N GLU A 118 8.03 3.02 -27.54
CA GLU A 118 8.59 1.70 -27.28
C GLU A 118 10.12 1.69 -27.36
N ALA A 119 10.70 2.39 -28.35
CA ALA A 119 12.15 2.51 -28.50
C ALA A 119 12.79 3.28 -27.34
N ILE A 120 12.15 4.36 -26.86
CA ILE A 120 12.61 5.14 -25.71
C ILE A 120 12.57 4.27 -24.45
N ALA A 121 11.42 3.63 -24.17
CA ALA A 121 11.27 2.77 -23.01
C ALA A 121 12.28 1.60 -23.03
N LYS A 122 12.50 0.99 -24.20
CA LYS A 122 13.50 -0.06 -24.38
C LYS A 122 14.91 0.45 -24.10
N LYS A 123 15.27 1.64 -24.62
CA LYS A 123 16.60 2.23 -24.40
C LYS A 123 16.83 2.57 -22.93
N GLU A 124 15.83 3.11 -22.24
CA GLU A 124 15.91 3.37 -20.79
C GLU A 124 16.07 2.08 -19.99
N ALA A 125 15.32 1.03 -20.34
CA ALA A 125 15.46 -0.29 -19.73
C ALA A 125 16.84 -0.91 -20.00
N ASP A 126 17.35 -0.82 -21.22
CA ASP A 126 18.68 -1.30 -21.60
C ASP A 126 19.78 -0.53 -20.85
N GLN A 127 19.64 0.78 -20.71
CA GLN A 127 20.55 1.61 -19.92
C GLN A 127 20.54 1.23 -18.44
N LEU A 128 19.36 1.02 -17.86
CA LEU A 128 19.23 0.57 -16.47
C LEU A 128 19.85 -0.83 -16.28
N ALA A 129 19.57 -1.76 -17.18
CA ALA A 129 20.12 -3.12 -17.13
C ALA A 129 21.65 -3.10 -17.27
N GLN A 130 22.19 -2.31 -18.20
CA GLN A 130 23.63 -2.12 -18.33
C GLN A 130 24.22 -1.50 -17.08
N ARG A 131 23.52 -0.53 -16.48
CA ARG A 131 23.97 0.13 -15.26
C ARG A 131 24.03 -0.82 -14.07
N ILE A 132 23.02 -1.68 -13.91
CA ILE A 132 23.02 -2.74 -12.90
C ILE A 132 24.24 -3.66 -13.10
N LYS A 133 24.50 -4.10 -14.35
CA LYS A 133 25.68 -4.94 -14.65
C LYS A 133 27.00 -4.27 -14.29
N GLU A 134 27.15 -2.97 -14.56
CA GLU A 134 28.36 -2.22 -14.17
C GLU A 134 28.55 -2.19 -12.65
N ILE A 135 27.47 -1.96 -11.90
CA ILE A 135 27.49 -1.96 -10.42
C ILE A 135 27.84 -3.35 -9.90
N GLU A 136 27.20 -4.40 -10.42
CA GLU A 136 27.50 -5.78 -10.05
C GLU A 136 28.94 -6.16 -10.37
N ALA A 137 29.49 -5.71 -11.51
CA ALA A 137 30.89 -5.94 -11.86
C ALA A 137 31.83 -5.24 -10.87
N VAL A 138 31.55 -3.99 -10.48
CA VAL A 138 32.31 -3.27 -9.45
C VAL A 138 32.28 -4.01 -8.11
N LYS A 139 31.11 -4.47 -7.68
CA LYS A 139 30.94 -5.24 -6.45
C LYS A 139 31.69 -6.57 -6.51
N ALA A 140 31.54 -7.32 -7.60
CA ALA A 140 32.21 -8.59 -7.80
C ALA A 140 33.74 -8.45 -7.78
N GLU A 141 34.28 -7.45 -8.48
CA GLU A 141 35.71 -7.11 -8.46
C GLU A 141 36.20 -6.81 -7.04
N ARG A 142 35.39 -6.08 -6.26
CA ARG A 142 35.72 -5.73 -4.88
C ARG A 142 35.65 -6.92 -3.93
N PHE A 143 34.57 -7.70 -3.99
CA PHE A 143 34.34 -8.84 -3.09
C PHE A 143 35.24 -10.03 -3.43
N ALA A 144 35.79 -10.09 -4.65
CA ALA A 144 36.78 -11.09 -5.05
C ALA A 144 38.08 -11.01 -4.23
N LYS A 145 38.36 -9.87 -3.59
CA LYS A 145 39.52 -9.66 -2.72
C LYS A 145 39.33 -10.26 -1.32
N GLU A 146 38.10 -10.62 -0.95
CA GLU A 146 37.74 -11.12 0.37
C GLU A 146 37.66 -12.65 0.42
N SER A 147 37.62 -13.22 1.64
CA SER A 147 37.43 -14.66 1.86
C SER A 147 36.10 -15.16 1.27
N THR A 148 35.97 -16.47 1.06
CA THR A 148 34.76 -17.08 0.50
C THR A 148 33.53 -16.80 1.38
N GLU A 149 33.69 -16.88 2.70
CA GLU A 149 32.64 -16.65 3.70
C GLU A 149 32.23 -15.18 3.73
N ALA A 150 33.21 -14.28 3.77
CA ALA A 150 32.99 -12.83 3.73
C ALA A 150 32.27 -12.41 2.44
N ARG A 151 32.70 -12.96 1.29
CA ARG A 151 32.06 -12.72 0.00
C ARG A 151 30.62 -13.22 -0.04
N ALA A 152 30.36 -14.42 0.48
CA ALA A 152 29.00 -14.96 0.56
C ALA A 152 28.10 -14.05 1.41
N PHE A 153 28.61 -13.58 2.56
CA PHE A 153 27.90 -12.64 3.41
C PHE A 153 27.61 -11.30 2.71
N LEU A 154 28.63 -10.66 2.11
CA LEU A 154 28.50 -9.39 1.38
C LEU A 154 27.51 -9.48 0.21
N THR A 155 27.39 -10.65 -0.41
CA THR A 155 26.44 -10.87 -1.52
C THR A 155 25.00 -11.08 -1.01
N SER A 156 24.82 -11.58 0.21
CA SER A 156 23.49 -11.83 0.79
C SER A 156 22.78 -10.59 1.33
N ILE A 157 23.49 -9.48 1.57
CA ILE A 157 22.94 -8.30 2.23
C ILE A 157 22.27 -7.33 1.24
N ALA A 158 20.97 -7.10 1.43
CA ALA A 158 20.18 -6.25 0.54
C ALA A 158 20.43 -4.74 0.72
N TRP A 159 20.80 -4.30 1.93
CA TRP A 159 21.04 -2.88 2.25
C TRP A 159 22.42 -2.36 1.81
N PHE A 160 23.27 -3.23 1.27
CA PHE A 160 24.60 -2.82 0.80
C PHE A 160 24.52 -1.80 -0.33
N ASP A 161 23.59 -2.01 -1.26
CA ASP A 161 23.46 -1.18 -2.46
C ASP A 161 22.77 0.14 -2.15
N ASP A 162 23.36 1.24 -2.62
CA ASP A 162 22.74 2.55 -2.53
C ASP A 162 21.86 2.78 -3.77
N LYS A 163 20.61 3.23 -3.56
CA LYS A 163 19.67 3.54 -4.65
C LYS A 163 20.22 4.58 -5.62
N THR A 164 21.07 5.49 -5.13
CA THR A 164 21.68 6.54 -5.96
C THR A 164 22.70 6.01 -6.96
N TRP A 165 23.17 4.76 -6.84
CA TRP A 165 24.12 4.16 -7.78
C TRP A 165 23.51 3.93 -9.17
N LEU A 166 22.18 3.74 -9.23
CA LEU A 166 21.43 3.60 -10.47
C LEU A 166 21.30 4.91 -11.25
N ASN A 167 21.57 6.06 -10.61
CA ASN A 167 21.53 7.35 -11.28
C ASN A 167 22.69 7.48 -12.28
N SER A 168 22.38 7.98 -13.47
CA SER A 168 23.37 8.26 -14.52
C SER A 168 24.42 9.29 -14.11
N SER A 169 24.08 10.19 -13.19
CA SER A 169 24.98 11.23 -12.65
C SER A 169 26.01 10.69 -11.65
N THR A 170 25.77 9.52 -11.06
CA THR A 170 26.71 8.89 -10.13
C THR A 170 27.84 8.28 -10.94
N SER A 171 29.11 8.64 -10.67
CA SER A 171 30.22 8.06 -11.43
C SER A 171 30.59 6.66 -10.91
N LEU A 172 31.09 5.79 -11.80
CA LEU A 172 31.61 4.47 -11.38
C LEU A 172 32.76 4.58 -10.37
N ALA A 173 33.56 5.65 -10.45
CA ALA A 173 34.63 5.92 -9.49
C ALA A 173 34.07 6.20 -8.08
N LYS A 174 32.94 6.92 -7.97
CA LYS A 174 32.25 7.14 -6.71
C LYS A 174 31.70 5.82 -6.16
N ILE A 175 31.04 5.02 -7.00
CA ILE A 175 30.49 3.71 -6.63
C ILE A 175 31.60 2.79 -6.11
N ARG A 176 32.75 2.74 -6.80
CA ARG A 176 33.92 1.97 -6.37
C ARG A 176 34.37 2.36 -4.95
N ARG A 177 34.56 3.66 -4.70
CA ARG A 177 34.98 4.16 -3.38
C ARG A 177 33.95 3.86 -2.28
N GLU A 178 32.67 4.01 -2.58
CA GLU A 178 31.60 3.73 -1.62
C GLU A 178 31.46 2.23 -1.34
N ALA A 179 31.59 1.39 -2.38
CA ALA A 179 31.64 -0.06 -2.21
C ALA A 179 32.86 -0.48 -1.38
N ASP A 180 34.04 0.09 -1.62
CA ASP A 180 35.24 -0.16 -0.82
C ASP A 180 35.01 0.16 0.66
N ALA A 181 34.55 1.38 0.96
CA ALA A 181 34.32 1.84 2.32
C ALA A 181 33.23 1.02 3.02
N LYS A 182 32.12 0.71 2.33
CA LYS A 182 31.06 -0.14 2.89
C LYS A 182 31.58 -1.55 3.17
N THR A 183 32.35 -2.16 2.27
CA THR A 183 32.92 -3.49 2.50
C THR A 183 33.81 -3.49 3.74
N GLU A 184 34.69 -2.49 3.90
CA GLU A 184 35.55 -2.39 5.09
C GLU A 184 34.74 -2.26 6.39
N ASP A 185 33.68 -1.44 6.39
CA ASP A 185 32.80 -1.25 7.55
C ASP A 185 32.02 -2.54 7.90
N VAL A 186 31.53 -3.26 6.89
CA VAL A 186 30.88 -4.57 7.08
C VAL A 186 31.84 -5.58 7.68
N LEU A 187 33.06 -5.70 7.14
CA LEU A 187 34.05 -6.65 7.65
C LEU A 187 34.49 -6.31 9.07
N ALA A 188 34.67 -5.03 9.37
CA ALA A 188 34.97 -4.57 10.73
C ALA A 188 33.82 -4.92 11.70
N SER A 189 32.57 -4.73 11.29
CA SER A 189 31.40 -5.09 12.08
C SER A 189 31.27 -6.60 12.29
N LEU A 190 31.51 -7.40 11.25
CA LEU A 190 31.50 -8.87 11.35
C LEU A 190 32.60 -9.38 12.28
N SER A 191 33.79 -8.76 12.24
CA SER A 191 34.88 -9.07 13.16
C SER A 191 34.53 -8.66 14.61
N ALA A 192 33.90 -7.51 14.80
CA ALA A 192 33.45 -7.07 16.13
C ALA A 192 32.36 -7.96 16.74
N LEU A 193 31.51 -8.56 15.89
CA LEU A 193 30.50 -9.53 16.29
C LEU A 193 31.05 -10.95 16.39
N ASP A 194 32.33 -11.17 16.03
CA ASP A 194 32.99 -12.48 15.99
C ASP A 194 32.21 -13.52 15.14
N ILE A 195 31.55 -13.03 14.08
CA ILE A 195 30.68 -13.84 13.21
C ILE A 195 31.49 -14.77 12.31
N ILE A 196 32.69 -14.35 11.90
CA ILE A 196 33.55 -15.12 11.00
C ILE A 196 34.53 -15.92 11.86
N GLY A 197 34.17 -17.15 12.23
CA GLY A 197 35.13 -18.15 12.73
C GLY A 197 34.84 -18.82 14.07
N LYS A 198 33.67 -18.64 14.69
CA LYS A 198 33.27 -19.41 15.89
C LYS A 198 31.89 -20.08 15.75
N ASP A 199 31.84 -21.36 16.12
CA ASP A 199 30.61 -22.12 16.40
C ASP A 199 30.02 -21.70 17.76
N ASP A 200 29.65 -20.42 17.87
CA ASP A 200 28.88 -19.95 19.02
C ASP A 200 27.37 -20.17 18.77
N PRO A 201 26.58 -20.71 19.72
CA PRO A 201 25.15 -20.94 19.54
C PRO A 201 24.34 -19.67 19.19
N THR A 202 24.84 -18.47 19.52
CA THR A 202 24.17 -17.20 19.22
C THR A 202 24.62 -16.57 17.90
N SER A 203 25.75 -17.02 17.31
CA SER A 203 26.36 -16.39 16.14
C SER A 203 25.42 -16.37 14.92
N ALA A 204 24.71 -17.46 14.66
CA ALA A 204 23.75 -17.55 13.55
C ALA A 204 22.62 -16.52 13.68
N ALA A 205 22.05 -16.37 14.89
CA ALA A 205 20.97 -15.43 15.15
C ALA A 205 21.45 -13.97 15.03
N VAL A 206 22.66 -13.68 15.53
CA VAL A 206 23.28 -12.34 15.43
C VAL A 206 23.64 -12.01 13.97
N THR A 207 24.09 -13.00 13.20
CA THR A 207 24.40 -12.89 11.76
C THR A 207 23.15 -12.50 10.98
N LEU A 208 22.04 -13.21 11.17
CA LEU A 208 20.76 -12.87 10.56
C LEU A 208 20.32 -11.46 10.94
N LYS A 209 20.46 -11.08 12.22
CA LYS A 209 20.11 -9.74 12.68
C LYS A 209 20.94 -8.64 11.98
N TYR A 210 22.22 -8.91 11.75
CA TYR A 210 23.09 -7.99 11.03
C TYR A 210 22.75 -7.94 9.53
N GLN A 211 22.40 -9.07 8.91
CA GLN A 211 21.92 -9.10 7.53
C GLN A 211 20.65 -8.27 7.32
N GLU A 212 19.75 -8.25 8.31
CA GLU A 212 18.53 -7.43 8.24
C GLU A 212 18.81 -5.93 8.43
N THR A 213 19.65 -5.58 9.41
CA THR A 213 19.71 -4.21 9.94
C THR A 213 20.94 -3.44 9.50
N GLY A 214 22.05 -4.12 9.20
CA GLY A 214 23.36 -3.50 8.98
C GLY A 214 23.88 -2.71 10.20
N ASN A 215 23.28 -2.88 11.38
CA ASN A 215 23.57 -2.04 12.54
C ASN A 215 24.28 -2.83 13.64
N LEU A 216 25.58 -2.56 13.79
CA LEU A 216 26.43 -3.20 14.78
C LEU A 216 25.92 -3.04 16.21
N ALA A 217 25.42 -1.86 16.59
CA ALA A 217 24.94 -1.61 17.95
C ALA A 217 23.69 -2.44 18.28
N GLN A 218 22.77 -2.57 17.33
CA GLN A 218 21.59 -3.43 17.49
C GLN A 218 21.98 -4.90 17.63
N CYS A 219 22.95 -5.36 16.83
CA CYS A 219 23.46 -6.74 16.92
C CYS A 219 24.16 -7.02 18.24
N LEU A 220 24.97 -6.10 18.75
CA LEU A 220 25.62 -6.24 20.06
C LEU A 220 24.61 -6.29 21.21
N ALA A 221 23.57 -5.45 21.15
CA ALA A 221 22.49 -5.48 22.14
C ALA A 221 21.71 -6.81 22.06
N TYR A 222 21.42 -7.28 20.86
CA TYR A 222 20.72 -8.54 20.64
C TYR A 222 21.55 -9.75 21.12
N ARG A 223 22.86 -9.76 20.87
CA ARG A 223 23.75 -10.80 21.39
C ARG A 223 23.71 -10.88 22.92
N ARG A 224 23.79 -9.73 23.61
CA ARG A 224 23.68 -9.69 25.08
C ARG A 224 22.36 -10.28 25.58
N GLN A 225 21.26 -9.98 24.90
CA GLN A 225 19.95 -10.55 25.24
C GLN A 225 19.93 -12.07 25.07
N LEU A 226 20.55 -12.61 24.02
CA LEU A 226 20.65 -14.06 23.80
C LEU A 226 21.53 -14.72 24.86
N GLU A 227 22.69 -14.14 25.18
CA GLU A 227 23.59 -14.64 26.22
C GLU A 227 22.91 -14.63 27.61
N GLU A 228 22.19 -13.55 27.95
CA GLU A 228 21.43 -13.46 29.20
C GLU A 228 20.29 -14.49 29.24
N ALA A 229 19.55 -14.66 28.15
CA ALA A 229 18.49 -15.67 28.07
C ALA A 229 19.05 -17.09 28.22
N GLN A 230 20.19 -17.39 27.58
CA GLN A 230 20.87 -18.69 27.71
C GLN A 230 21.35 -18.92 29.14
N ARG A 231 21.94 -17.91 29.80
CA ARG A 231 22.36 -18.02 31.20
C ARG A 231 21.17 -18.30 32.11
N MET A 232 20.09 -17.54 31.97
CA MET A 232 18.87 -17.74 32.76
C MET A 232 18.25 -19.13 32.53
N GLN A 233 18.25 -19.64 31.29
CA GLN A 233 17.75 -20.98 31.00
C GLN A 233 18.63 -22.07 31.62
N LYS A 234 19.95 -21.92 31.53
CA LYS A 234 20.90 -22.86 32.13
C LYS A 234 20.77 -22.90 33.65
N GLU A 235 20.69 -21.74 34.31
CA GLU A 235 20.46 -21.63 35.76
C GLU A 235 19.13 -22.29 36.19
N ARG A 236 18.07 -22.17 35.38
CA ARG A 236 16.78 -22.84 35.65
C ARG A 236 16.86 -24.35 35.51
N MET A 237 17.57 -24.85 34.49
CA MET A 237 17.76 -26.29 34.27
C MET A 237 18.59 -26.91 35.41
N GLU A 238 19.68 -26.26 35.81
CA GLU A 238 20.53 -26.72 36.92
C GLU A 238 19.78 -26.71 38.27
N ALA A 239 18.94 -25.70 38.51
CA ALA A 239 18.11 -25.65 39.71
C ALA A 239 17.03 -26.75 39.75
N GLU A 240 16.39 -27.05 38.61
CA GLU A 240 15.40 -28.13 38.51
C GLU A 240 16.04 -29.51 38.69
N GLU A 241 17.24 -29.72 38.13
CA GLU A 241 18.00 -30.96 38.29
C GLU A 241 18.43 -31.16 39.75
N ALA A 242 18.96 -30.13 40.41
CA ALA A 242 19.32 -30.18 41.83
C ALA A 242 18.10 -30.42 42.74
N GLU A 243 16.95 -29.82 42.43
CA GLU A 243 15.70 -30.06 43.17
C GLU A 243 15.20 -31.51 42.98
N ARG A 244 15.33 -32.05 41.78
CA ARG A 244 14.98 -33.45 41.48
C ARG A 244 15.87 -34.43 42.23
N GLU A 245 17.19 -34.24 42.17
CA GLU A 245 18.14 -35.08 42.92
C GLU A 245 17.88 -35.02 44.44
N ALA A 246 17.63 -33.83 44.98
CA ALA A 246 17.31 -33.66 46.39
C ALA A 246 15.98 -34.31 46.79
N ARG A 247 14.98 -34.32 45.89
CA ARG A 247 13.71 -35.00 46.09
C ARG A 247 13.89 -36.52 46.07
N GLU A 248 14.63 -37.05 45.11
CA GLU A 248 14.93 -38.48 44.99
C GLU A 248 15.72 -38.99 46.22
N GLU A 249 16.70 -38.24 46.70
CA GLU A 249 17.45 -38.56 47.92
C GLU A 249 16.54 -38.57 49.16
N ARG A 250 15.65 -37.56 49.30
CA ARG A 250 14.67 -37.51 50.40
C ARG A 250 13.70 -38.69 50.38
N THR A 251 13.20 -39.07 49.19
CA THR A 251 12.31 -40.23 49.06
C THR A 251 13.03 -41.54 49.39
N ALA A 252 14.28 -41.71 48.96
CA ALA A 252 15.05 -42.91 49.27
C ALA A 252 15.30 -43.07 50.79
N ILE A 253 15.64 -41.99 51.50
CA ILE A 253 15.82 -42.01 52.97
C ILE A 253 14.52 -42.40 53.68
N GLN A 254 13.38 -41.82 53.26
CA GLN A 254 12.07 -42.14 53.84
C GLN A 254 11.65 -43.59 53.61
N GLU A 255 11.97 -44.19 52.45
CA GLU A 255 11.69 -45.60 52.18
C GLU A 255 12.54 -46.54 53.06
N VAL A 256 13.82 -46.22 53.30
CA VAL A 256 14.68 -47.02 54.19
C VAL A 256 14.21 -46.93 55.65
N GLU A 257 13.80 -45.74 56.11
CA GLU A 257 13.24 -45.53 57.46
C GLU A 257 11.89 -46.25 57.64
N ALA A 258 11.00 -46.19 56.65
CA ALA A 258 9.73 -46.90 56.67
C ALA A 258 9.91 -48.43 56.68
N GLU A 259 10.87 -48.99 55.93
CA GLU A 259 11.19 -50.42 55.96
C GLU A 259 11.83 -50.85 57.30
N ALA A 260 12.56 -49.96 57.98
CA ALA A 260 13.13 -50.21 59.29
C ALA A 260 12.03 -50.26 60.38
N ASP A 261 11.03 -49.38 60.31
CA ASP A 261 9.89 -49.35 61.24
C ASP A 261 8.97 -50.58 61.10
N ILE A 262 8.82 -51.13 59.88
CA ILE A 262 7.99 -52.34 59.66
C ILE A 262 8.60 -53.60 60.30
N LYS A 263 9.91 -53.62 60.61
CA LYS A 263 10.57 -54.78 61.26
C LYS A 263 10.50 -54.78 62.79
N LEU A 264 9.99 -53.72 63.43
CA LEU A 264 9.84 -53.65 64.89
C LEU A 264 8.37 -53.79 65.31
N GLY A 265 7.93 -55.04 65.51
CA GLY A 265 6.54 -55.34 65.87
C GLY A 265 6.12 -54.98 67.30
N ASN A 266 4.88 -54.47 67.40
CA ASN A 266 3.86 -54.62 68.46
C ASN A 266 3.94 -53.77 69.77
N VAL A 267 2.94 -52.90 70.02
CA VAL A 267 1.72 -53.06 70.89
C VAL A 267 0.89 -51.72 70.92
N PRO A 268 -0.46 -51.73 70.81
CA PRO A 268 -1.36 -50.57 71.01
C PRO A 268 -2.22 -50.68 72.31
N PRO A 269 -3.13 -49.74 72.66
CA PRO A 269 -3.01 -48.29 72.90
C PRO A 269 -3.63 -47.87 74.28
N PRO A 270 -3.74 -46.56 74.63
CA PRO A 270 -5.06 -46.11 75.08
C PRO A 270 -5.55 -44.76 74.51
N LYS A 271 -6.87 -44.68 74.43
CA LYS A 271 -7.72 -43.67 73.77
C LYS A 271 -7.73 -42.32 74.48
N PHE A 272 -7.53 -41.23 73.73
CA PHE A 272 -8.42 -40.05 73.75
C PHE A 272 -8.44 -39.37 72.37
N MET A 273 -9.68 -39.24 71.86
CA MET A 273 -10.18 -38.40 70.76
C MET A 273 -9.65 -38.64 69.33
N ARG A 274 -10.61 -38.88 68.44
CA ARG A 274 -10.52 -39.08 67.00
C ARG A 274 -11.04 -37.81 66.32
N GLU A 275 -10.33 -37.38 65.27
CA GLU A 275 -10.69 -36.55 64.09
C GLU A 275 -9.52 -35.59 63.83
N GLU A 276 -8.86 -35.51 62.68
CA GLU A 276 -9.04 -36.06 61.33
C GLU A 276 -7.65 -35.90 60.65
N VAL A 277 -7.26 -36.83 59.76
CA VAL A 277 -6.00 -36.72 59.00
C VAL A 277 -6.19 -35.61 57.96
N ALA A 278 -5.40 -34.55 58.04
CA ALA A 278 -5.29 -33.57 56.96
C ALA A 278 -3.91 -33.75 56.30
N GLU A 279 -3.92 -34.12 55.02
CA GLU A 279 -2.76 -33.96 54.13
C GLU A 279 -2.22 -32.55 54.33
N GLU A 280 -0.91 -32.41 54.61
CA GLU A 280 -0.27 -31.10 54.62
C GLU A 280 -0.16 -30.63 53.17
N ASP A 281 -1.26 -30.06 52.66
CA ASP A 281 -1.27 -29.27 51.44
C ASP A 281 -0.25 -28.13 51.59
N GLU A 282 0.76 -28.09 50.72
CA GLU A 282 1.68 -26.96 50.60
C GLU A 282 0.86 -25.69 50.26
N LEU A 283 0.59 -24.87 51.27
CA LEU A 283 -0.15 -23.62 51.13
C LEU A 283 0.76 -22.52 50.56
N PHE A 284 0.60 -22.21 49.28
CA PHE A 284 1.31 -21.11 48.61
C PHE A 284 0.59 -19.77 48.78
N THR A 285 1.34 -18.71 49.12
CA THR A 285 0.80 -17.34 49.17
C THR A 285 1.16 -16.58 47.90
N LEU A 286 0.17 -16.33 47.03
CA LEU A 286 0.34 -15.59 45.78
C LEU A 286 -0.16 -14.14 45.92
N THR A 287 0.74 -13.16 45.70
CA THR A 287 0.38 -11.73 45.71
C THR A 287 0.17 -11.22 44.28
N ILE A 288 -1.07 -10.84 43.95
CA ILE A 288 -1.44 -10.33 42.62
C ILE A 288 -1.71 -8.82 42.70
N LYS A 289 -1.01 -8.03 41.87
CA LYS A 289 -1.32 -6.60 41.67
C LYS A 289 -2.25 -6.45 40.48
N CYS A 290 -3.50 -6.06 40.72
CA CYS A 290 -4.46 -5.77 39.67
C CYS A 290 -5.23 -4.48 39.95
N LYS A 291 -5.95 -3.98 38.94
CA LYS A 291 -6.88 -2.84 39.11
C LYS A 291 -8.01 -3.24 40.04
N LYS A 292 -8.47 -2.32 40.90
CA LYS A 292 -9.56 -2.56 41.87
C LYS A 292 -10.85 -3.08 41.20
N SER A 293 -11.11 -2.65 39.97
CA SER A 293 -12.26 -3.11 39.16
C SER A 293 -12.20 -4.58 38.75
N PHE A 294 -11.02 -5.23 38.81
CA PHE A 294 -10.82 -6.62 38.42
C PHE A 294 -10.96 -7.60 39.61
N LEU A 295 -11.00 -7.08 40.84
CA LEU A 295 -11.10 -7.91 42.06
C LEU A 295 -12.36 -8.77 42.14
N PRO A 296 -13.57 -8.32 41.70
CA PRO A 296 -14.76 -9.18 41.74
C PRO A 296 -14.62 -10.40 40.82
N THR A 297 -14.21 -10.17 39.57
CA THR A 297 -14.01 -11.24 38.57
C THR A 297 -12.94 -12.24 39.00
N LEU A 298 -11.84 -11.76 39.56
CA LEU A 298 -10.78 -12.62 40.09
C LEU A 298 -11.25 -13.42 41.31
N GLY A 299 -12.03 -12.82 42.21
CA GLY A 299 -12.58 -13.49 43.38
C GLY A 299 -13.60 -14.56 43.03
N ASP A 300 -14.41 -14.35 41.99
CA ASP A 300 -15.36 -15.35 41.48
C ASP A 300 -14.62 -16.52 40.83
N PHE A 301 -13.56 -16.25 40.05
CA PHE A 301 -12.71 -17.27 39.46
C PHE A 301 -12.01 -18.12 40.53
N MET A 302 -11.46 -17.49 41.57
CA MET A 302 -10.78 -18.21 42.66
C MET A 302 -11.74 -19.09 43.46
N ARG A 303 -12.96 -18.61 43.74
CA ARG A 303 -13.99 -19.44 44.40
C ARG A 303 -14.45 -20.60 43.55
N ALA A 304 -14.63 -20.40 42.24
CA ALA A 304 -15.03 -21.45 41.31
C ALA A 304 -14.00 -22.60 41.23
N ASN A 305 -12.73 -22.31 41.54
CA ASN A 305 -11.64 -23.28 41.54
C ASN A 305 -11.22 -23.72 42.95
N GLY A 306 -12.04 -23.47 43.98
CA GLY A 306 -11.81 -23.96 45.34
C GLY A 306 -10.69 -23.25 46.11
N CYS A 307 -10.19 -22.10 45.63
CA CYS A 307 -9.13 -21.36 46.31
C CYS A 307 -9.68 -20.44 47.41
N LEU A 308 -9.06 -20.47 48.60
CA LEU A 308 -9.29 -19.49 49.66
C LEU A 308 -8.40 -18.27 49.43
N PHE A 309 -8.96 -17.06 49.46
CA PHE A 309 -8.20 -15.82 49.26
C PHE A 309 -8.55 -14.76 50.31
N ARG A 310 -7.57 -13.91 50.64
CA ARG A 310 -7.73 -12.73 51.50
C ARG A 310 -7.27 -11.48 50.74
N LEU A 311 -8.12 -10.45 50.69
CA LEU A 311 -7.75 -9.17 50.09
C LEU A 311 -7.07 -8.30 51.15
N GLU A 312 -5.76 -8.10 51.02
CA GLU A 312 -5.03 -7.12 51.83
C GLU A 312 -4.73 -5.87 50.99
N GLN A 313 -5.26 -4.72 51.40
CA GLN A 313 -4.84 -3.44 50.85
C GLN A 313 -3.60 -2.99 51.60
N LYS A 314 -2.48 -2.86 50.91
CA LYS A 314 -1.31 -2.19 51.48
C LYS A 314 -1.72 -0.74 51.77
N GLY A 315 -1.85 -0.41 53.06
CA GLY A 315 -2.09 0.96 53.51
C GLY A 315 -1.03 1.88 52.93
N VAL A 316 -1.49 3.04 52.44
CA VAL A 316 -0.63 4.14 51.96
C VAL A 316 0.20 4.67 53.11
#